data_AF-Q6C2A9-F1
#
_entry.id   AF-Q6C2A9-F1
#
_cell.length_a   1.000
_cell.length_b   1.000
_cell.length_c   1.000
_cell.angle_alpha   90.00
_cell.angle_beta   90.00
_cell.angle_gamma   90.00
#
_symmetry.space_group_name_H-M   'P 1'
#
loop_
_entity.id
_entity.type
_entity.pdbx_description
1 polymer ?
#
loop_
_entity_poly.entity_id
_entity_poly.type
_entity_poly.pdbx_seq_one_letter_code
_entity_poly.pdbx_strand_id
1 'polypeptide(L)'
;MSARTERIDFNEGLNTLQLVPATASVGRRGKGAGFYCEVCNLTYKDSIQWIDHLNSKQHLYEIGETDGPRQSTLEDVQKRLKWLTERKRAQEKELDYDINARISARKQLIERQKKKKKDRKRQKREEKVEEGADDEMMAAMGFGGFGSTKK
;
A
#
# COMPACT_ATOMS: atom_id res chain seq x y z
N MET A 1 -7.21 -14.09 -15.89
CA MET A 1 -7.62 -12.81 -15.31
C MET A 1 -8.85 -13.09 -14.48
N SER A 2 -8.69 -13.12 -13.16
CA SER A 2 -9.64 -13.76 -12.26
C SER A 2 -10.68 -12.75 -11.77
N ALA A 3 -11.84 -12.69 -12.43
CA ALA A 3 -12.96 -11.84 -12.00
C ALA A 3 -13.48 -12.18 -10.57
N ARG A 4 -13.04 -13.29 -9.98
CA ARG A 4 -13.43 -13.76 -8.64
C ARG A 4 -12.41 -13.46 -7.53
N THR A 5 -11.26 -12.86 -7.84
CA THR A 5 -10.22 -12.59 -6.82
C THR A 5 -10.38 -11.27 -6.09
N GLU A 6 -11.25 -10.39 -6.57
CA GLU A 6 -11.50 -9.11 -5.93
C GLU A 6 -12.45 -9.27 -4.74
N ARG A 7 -12.16 -8.54 -3.67
CA ARG A 7 -13.04 -8.47 -2.51
C ARG A 7 -14.24 -7.63 -2.88
N ILE A 8 -15.43 -8.21 -2.81
CA ILE A 8 -16.67 -7.53 -3.18
C ILE A 8 -17.12 -6.65 -2.00
N ASP A 9 -17.04 -5.33 -2.15
CA ASP A 9 -17.47 -4.37 -1.15
C ASP A 9 -18.85 -3.78 -1.53
N PHE A 10 -19.91 -4.27 -0.87
CA PHE A 10 -21.30 -3.89 -1.16
C PHE A 10 -21.73 -2.53 -0.57
N ASN A 11 -20.85 -1.87 0.19
CA ASN A 11 -21.17 -0.65 0.93
C ASN A 11 -20.74 0.63 0.18
N GLU A 12 -20.02 0.49 -0.92
CA GLU A 12 -19.59 1.62 -1.73
C GLU A 12 -20.81 2.23 -2.44
N GLY A 13 -21.25 3.41 -1.97
CA GLY A 13 -22.40 4.13 -2.54
C GLY A 13 -23.66 4.17 -1.67
N LEU A 14 -23.62 3.68 -0.43
CA LEU A 14 -24.71 3.89 0.53
C LEU A 14 -25.01 5.40 0.68
N ASN A 15 -26.30 5.75 0.62
CA ASN A 15 -26.82 7.13 0.70
C ASN A 15 -26.45 8.08 -0.45
N THR A 16 -25.93 7.56 -1.58
CA THR A 16 -25.64 8.40 -2.76
C THR A 16 -26.75 8.31 -3.80
N LEU A 17 -27.10 9.45 -4.40
CA LEU A 17 -28.06 9.56 -5.52
C LEU A 17 -27.27 9.64 -6.83
N GLN A 18 -27.39 8.63 -7.68
CA GLN A 18 -26.76 8.63 -9.00
C GLN A 18 -27.81 8.85 -10.09
N LEU A 19 -27.53 9.78 -11.01
CA LEU A 19 -28.37 10.03 -12.17
C LEU A 19 -28.16 8.88 -13.19
N VAL A 20 -29.20 8.10 -13.44
CA VAL A 20 -29.18 7.03 -14.44
C VAL A 20 -29.85 7.53 -15.72
N PRO A 21 -29.19 7.46 -16.89
CA PRO A 21 -29.82 7.86 -18.14
C PRO A 21 -30.98 6.90 -18.46
N ALA A 22 -32.09 7.41 -19.00
CA ALA A 22 -33.30 6.63 -19.29
C ALA A 22 -33.08 5.45 -20.27
N THR A 23 -31.97 5.49 -21.02
CA THR A 23 -31.54 4.44 -21.95
C THR A 23 -30.75 3.31 -21.28
N ALA A 24 -30.28 3.49 -20.04
CA ALA A 24 -29.59 2.45 -19.29
C ALA A 24 -30.61 1.57 -18.55
N SER A 25 -31.30 0.74 -19.33
CA SER A 25 -32.24 -0.25 -18.79
C SER A 25 -31.52 -1.27 -17.91
N VAL A 26 -32.06 -1.50 -16.71
CA VAL A 26 -31.60 -2.55 -15.79
C VAL A 26 -31.87 -3.92 -16.44
N GLY A 27 -30.80 -4.68 -16.72
CA GLY A 27 -30.90 -6.11 -17.06
C GLY A 27 -30.45 -6.50 -18.47
N ARG A 28 -30.22 -5.58 -19.41
CA ARG A 28 -29.60 -5.90 -20.72
C ARG A 28 -28.60 -4.86 -21.17
N ARG A 29 -27.31 -5.23 -21.16
CA ARG A 29 -26.16 -4.56 -21.82
C ARG A 29 -25.96 -3.06 -21.55
N GLY A 30 -26.83 -2.42 -20.78
CA GLY A 30 -26.73 -1.04 -20.34
C GLY A 30 -26.10 -0.97 -18.95
N LYS A 31 -25.17 -0.04 -18.75
CA LYS A 31 -24.60 0.29 -17.43
C LYS A 31 -25.59 1.14 -16.63
N GLY A 32 -26.72 0.53 -16.25
CA GLY A 32 -27.72 1.14 -15.35
C GLY A 32 -27.24 1.19 -13.90
N ALA A 33 -28.09 1.69 -13.00
CA ALA A 33 -27.80 1.61 -11.56
C ALA A 33 -27.79 0.15 -11.07
N GLY A 34 -26.73 -0.23 -10.37
CA GLY A 34 -26.55 -1.56 -9.78
C GLY A 34 -25.13 -2.11 -9.97
N PHE A 35 -24.95 -3.39 -9.65
CA PHE A 35 -23.72 -4.13 -9.87
C PHE A 35 -23.60 -4.54 -11.35
N TYR A 36 -22.46 -4.26 -11.97
CA TYR A 36 -22.22 -4.54 -13.39
C TYR A 36 -21.20 -5.66 -13.58
N CYS A 37 -21.55 -6.67 -14.39
CA CYS A 37 -20.63 -7.72 -14.82
C CYS A 37 -20.02 -7.37 -16.18
N GLU A 38 -18.70 -7.24 -16.22
CA GLU A 38 -17.95 -6.98 -17.45
C GLU A 38 -17.95 -8.19 -18.39
N VAL A 39 -17.94 -9.40 -17.83
CA VAL A 39 -17.89 -10.65 -18.59
C VAL A 39 -19.22 -10.87 -19.32
N CYS A 40 -20.32 -10.85 -18.58
CA CYS A 40 -21.65 -11.16 -19.12
C CYS A 40 -22.40 -9.94 -19.68
N ASN A 41 -21.87 -8.73 -19.47
CA ASN A 41 -22.52 -7.46 -19.83
C ASN A 41 -23.96 -7.34 -19.26
N LEU A 42 -24.12 -7.72 -18.00
CA LEU A 42 -25.40 -7.70 -17.26
C LEU A 42 -25.28 -6.82 -16.03
N THR A 43 -26.35 -6.06 -15.75
CA THR A 43 -26.50 -5.27 -14.52
C THR A 43 -27.52 -5.90 -13.60
N TYR A 44 -27.17 -6.01 -12.32
CA TYR A 44 -28.03 -6.52 -11.26
C TYR A 44 -28.31 -5.43 -10.22
N LYS A 45 -29.55 -5.34 -9.76
CA LYS A 45 -29.97 -4.32 -8.79
C LYS A 45 -29.62 -4.72 -7.36
N ASP A 46 -29.77 -6.01 -7.05
CA ASP A 46 -29.61 -6.55 -5.70
C ASP A 46 -28.28 -7.30 -5.56
N SER A 47 -27.70 -7.24 -4.35
CA SER A 47 -26.44 -7.93 -4.03
C SER A 47 -26.55 -9.45 -4.11
N ILE A 48 -27.71 -10.01 -3.76
CA ILE A 48 -27.97 -11.45 -3.83
C ILE A 48 -27.98 -11.90 -5.29
N GLN A 49 -28.71 -11.19 -6.16
CA GLN A 49 -28.76 -11.50 -7.59
C GLN A 49 -27.37 -11.37 -8.26
N TRP A 50 -26.56 -10.43 -7.80
CA TRP A 50 -25.16 -10.30 -8.22
C TRP A 50 -24.31 -11.52 -7.85
N ILE A 51 -24.41 -11.99 -6.61
CA ILE A 51 -23.67 -13.18 -6.14
C ILE A 51 -24.14 -14.44 -6.88
N ASP A 52 -25.45 -14.60 -7.05
CA ASP A 52 -26.02 -15.72 -7.80
C ASP A 52 -25.56 -15.72 -9.25
N HIS A 53 -25.44 -14.53 -9.86
CA HIS A 53 -24.86 -14.39 -11.19
C HIS A 53 -23.40 -14.82 -11.25
N LEU A 54 -22.55 -14.36 -10.32
CA LEU A 54 -21.15 -14.78 -10.26
C LEU A 54 -21.00 -16.29 -10.07
N ASN A 55 -21.95 -16.93 -9.39
CA ASN A 55 -21.98 -18.39 -9.20
C ASN A 55 -22.73 -19.14 -10.31
N SER A 56 -23.31 -18.43 -11.28
CA SER A 56 -24.06 -19.06 -12.36
C SER A 56 -23.14 -19.74 -13.37
N LYS A 57 -23.62 -20.85 -13.94
CA LYS A 57 -22.93 -21.58 -15.02
C LYS A 57 -22.61 -20.71 -16.23
N GLN A 58 -23.48 -19.74 -16.54
CA GLN A 58 -23.28 -18.82 -17.66
C GLN A 58 -22.02 -17.97 -17.45
N HIS A 59 -21.87 -17.39 -16.26
CA HIS A 59 -20.70 -16.59 -15.92
C HIS A 59 -19.41 -17.42 -15.85
N LEU A 60 -19.47 -18.60 -15.22
CA LEU A 60 -18.33 -19.52 -15.14
C LEU A 60 -17.85 -19.99 -16.52
N TYR A 61 -18.78 -20.26 -17.43
CA TYR A 61 -18.47 -20.68 -18.80
C TYR A 61 -17.77 -19.57 -19.59
N GLU A 62 -18.23 -18.32 -19.48
CA GLU A 62 -17.60 -17.18 -20.14
C GLU A 62 -16.21 -16.85 -19.57
N ILE A 63 -15.98 -17.13 -18.28
CA ILE A 63 -14.65 -17.05 -17.65
C ILE A 63 -13.75 -18.22 -18.08
N GLY A 64 -14.33 -19.33 -18.53
CA GLY A 64 -13.62 -20.57 -18.84
C GLY A 64 -13.28 -21.42 -17.60
N GLU A 65 -13.96 -21.18 -16.48
CA GLU A 65 -13.78 -21.96 -15.26
C GLU A 65 -14.77 -23.14 -15.24
N THR A 66 -14.31 -24.31 -14.77
CA THR A 66 -15.16 -25.50 -14.69
C THR A 66 -16.04 -25.49 -13.43
N ASP A 67 -17.35 -25.65 -13.60
CA ASP A 67 -18.34 -25.74 -12.50
C ASP A 67 -18.37 -27.14 -11.82
N GLY A 68 -17.32 -27.94 -11.99
CA GLY A 68 -17.25 -29.31 -11.50
C GLY A 68 -16.34 -29.47 -10.28
N PRO A 69 -16.68 -30.32 -9.29
CA PRO A 69 -15.78 -30.64 -8.21
C PRO A 69 -14.53 -31.35 -8.74
N ARG A 70 -13.35 -30.77 -8.52
CA ARG A 70 -12.07 -31.44 -8.81
C ARG A 70 -11.76 -32.46 -7.71
N GLN A 71 -11.45 -33.69 -8.11
CA GLN A 71 -10.94 -34.68 -7.16
C GLN A 71 -9.58 -34.22 -6.64
N SER A 72 -9.46 -34.11 -5.31
CA SER A 72 -8.23 -33.67 -4.66
C SER A 72 -7.31 -34.86 -4.42
N THR A 73 -6.03 -34.71 -4.75
CA THR A 73 -5.02 -35.72 -4.42
C THR A 73 -4.49 -35.54 -2.99
N LEU A 74 -3.79 -36.55 -2.45
CA LEU A 74 -3.14 -36.43 -1.14
C LEU A 74 -2.15 -35.26 -1.08
N GLU A 75 -1.44 -34.99 -2.18
CA GLU A 75 -0.51 -33.86 -2.28
C GLU A 75 -1.23 -32.51 -2.19
N ASP A 76 -2.39 -32.38 -2.83
CA ASP A 76 -3.18 -31.15 -2.81
C ASP A 76 -3.65 -30.81 -1.39
N VAL A 77 -4.08 -31.84 -0.65
CA VAL A 77 -4.48 -31.70 0.76
C VAL A 77 -3.29 -31.27 1.61
N GLN A 78 -2.12 -31.89 1.45
CA GLN A 78 -0.91 -31.49 2.19
C GLN A 78 -0.49 -30.06 1.88
N LYS A 79 -0.49 -29.65 0.61
CA LYS A 79 -0.18 -28.28 0.17
C LYS A 79 -1.19 -27.29 0.79
N ARG A 80 -2.48 -27.62 0.77
CA ARG A 80 -3.55 -26.78 1.33
C ARG A 80 -3.41 -26.62 2.85
N LEU A 81 -3.10 -27.70 3.56
CA LEU A 81 -2.89 -27.66 5.02
C LEU A 81 -1.68 -26.81 5.38
N LYS A 82 -0.55 -26.97 4.70
CA LYS A 82 0.64 -26.13 4.91
C LYS A 82 0.32 -24.66 4.72
N TRP A 83 -0.36 -24.30 3.62
CA TRP A 83 -0.78 -22.93 3.34
C TRP A 83 -1.71 -22.37 4.44
N LEU A 84 -2.67 -23.16 4.93
CA LEU A 84 -3.56 -22.73 6.01
C LEU A 84 -2.81 -22.49 7.32
N THR A 85 -1.86 -23.35 7.69
CA THR A 85 -1.04 -23.19 8.89
C THR A 85 -0.17 -21.94 8.79
N GLU A 86 0.45 -21.69 7.64
CA GLU A 86 1.24 -20.47 7.41
C GLU A 86 0.39 -19.21 7.48
N ARG A 87 -0.80 -19.22 6.87
CA ARG A 87 -1.74 -18.10 6.93
C ARG A 87 -2.19 -17.80 8.36
N LYS A 88 -2.50 -18.84 9.15
CA LYS A 88 -2.84 -18.68 10.57
C LYS A 88 -1.68 -18.09 11.37
N ARG A 89 -0.47 -18.62 11.20
CA ARG A 89 0.74 -18.07 11.86
C ARG A 89 1.03 -16.63 11.45
N ALA A 90 0.79 -16.26 10.20
CA ALA A 90 0.93 -14.88 9.74
C ALA A 90 -0.10 -13.95 10.41
N GLN A 91 -1.36 -14.38 10.48
CA GLN A 91 -2.41 -13.64 11.19
C GLN A 91 -2.13 -13.53 12.69
N GLU A 92 -1.66 -14.59 13.34
CA GLU A 92 -1.24 -14.56 14.75
C GLU A 92 -0.10 -13.58 14.97
N LYS A 93 0.93 -13.55 14.11
CA LYS A 93 2.00 -12.54 14.17
C LYS A 93 1.50 -11.12 13.94
N GLU A 94 0.45 -10.93 13.14
CA GLU A 94 -0.23 -9.64 12.97
C GLU A 94 -1.13 -9.28 14.15
N LEU A 95 -1.46 -10.22 15.05
CA LEU A 95 -2.21 -9.92 16.27
C LEU A 95 -1.27 -9.75 17.46
N ASP A 96 -0.16 -10.49 17.50
CA ASP A 96 0.96 -10.39 18.43
C ASP A 96 1.89 -9.19 18.11
N TYR A 97 1.33 -8.05 17.70
CA TYR A 97 2.09 -6.80 17.65
C TYR A 97 2.39 -6.36 19.09
N ASP A 98 3.49 -6.89 19.62
CA ASP A 98 4.00 -6.60 20.95
C ASP A 98 4.31 -5.09 21.06
N ILE A 99 3.42 -4.35 21.73
CA ILE A 99 3.46 -2.88 21.86
C ILE A 99 4.83 -2.45 22.40
N ASN A 100 5.40 -3.25 23.32
CA ASN A 100 6.69 -2.99 23.94
C ASN A 100 7.85 -3.05 22.93
N ALA A 101 7.83 -4.02 22.01
CA ALA A 101 8.83 -4.16 20.95
C ALA A 101 8.79 -2.97 19.98
N ARG A 102 7.61 -2.43 19.68
CA ARG A 102 7.46 -1.23 18.84
C ARG A 102 7.97 0.03 19.52
N ILE A 103 7.69 0.17 20.82
CA ILE A 103 8.17 1.31 21.63
C ILE A 103 9.70 1.28 21.73
N SER A 104 10.30 0.11 21.96
CA SER A 104 11.75 -0.04 22.06
C SER A 104 12.45 0.23 20.71
N ALA A 105 11.94 -0.31 19.61
CA ALA A 105 12.45 -0.04 18.26
C ALA A 105 12.40 1.45 17.92
N ARG A 106 11.29 2.13 18.26
CA ARG A 106 11.15 3.57 18.02
C ARG A 106 12.09 4.41 18.89
N LYS A 107 12.31 4.04 20.15
CA LYS A 107 13.30 4.68 21.04
C LYS A 107 14.72 4.55 20.48
N GLN A 108 15.12 3.37 20.02
CA GLN A 108 16.45 3.15 19.42
C GLN A 108 16.65 3.99 18.14
N LEU A 109 15.61 4.11 17.31
CA LEU A 109 15.65 4.90 16.08
C LEU A 109 15.81 6.41 16.39
N ILE A 110 15.08 6.92 17.38
CA ILE A 110 15.21 8.31 17.86
C ILE A 110 16.61 8.56 18.44
N GLU A 111 17.15 7.62 19.21
CA GLU A 111 18.49 7.75 19.79
C GLU A 111 19.58 7.77 18.71
N ARG A 112 19.49 6.90 17.70
CA ARG A 112 20.40 6.88 16.56
C ARG A 112 20.32 8.18 15.75
N GLN A 113 19.13 8.74 15.55
CA GLN A 113 18.96 10.05 14.90
C GLN A 113 19.57 11.19 15.73
N LYS A 114 19.42 11.16 17.06
CA LYS A 114 20.02 12.14 17.97
C LYS A 114 21.55 12.07 17.93
N LYS A 115 22.14 10.87 17.94
CA LYS A 115 23.59 10.67 17.79
C LYS A 115 24.08 11.25 16.47
N LYS A 116 23.48 10.87 15.33
CA LYS A 116 23.80 11.43 14.01
C LYS A 116 23.69 12.97 13.95
N LYS A 117 22.69 13.57 14.61
CA LYS A 117 22.56 15.03 14.69
C LYS A 117 23.67 15.68 15.52
N LYS A 118 24.07 15.04 16.63
CA LYS A 118 25.19 15.50 17.46
C LYS A 118 26.52 15.39 16.72
N ASP A 119 26.77 14.27 16.06
CA ASP A 119 27.99 14.03 15.29
C ASP A 119 28.10 15.04 14.13
N ARG A 120 27.01 15.27 13.40
CA ARG A 120 26.95 16.31 12.35
C ARG A 120 27.17 17.72 12.91
N LYS A 121 26.68 18.04 14.11
CA LYS A 121 26.90 19.35 14.74
C LYS A 121 28.36 19.51 15.21
N ARG A 122 29.00 18.41 15.61
CA ARG A 122 30.40 18.39 16.00
C ARG A 122 31.32 18.55 14.79
N GLN A 123 31.09 17.79 13.72
CA GLN A 123 31.79 17.95 12.44
C GLN A 123 31.67 19.38 11.90
N LYS A 124 30.47 19.97 11.89
CA LYS A 124 30.29 21.38 11.49
C LYS A 124 30.99 22.41 12.40
N ARG A 125 31.28 22.06 13.65
CA ARG A 125 32.04 22.92 14.56
C ARG A 125 33.54 22.75 14.32
N GLU A 126 33.98 21.54 14.04
CA GLU A 126 35.37 21.23 13.69
C GLU A 126 35.74 21.86 12.34
N GLU A 127 34.89 21.74 11.30
CA GLU A 127 35.06 22.42 10.00
C GLU A 127 35.13 23.95 10.15
N LYS A 128 34.25 24.55 10.97
CA LYS A 128 34.27 26.00 11.22
C LYS A 128 35.48 26.48 12.03
N VAL A 129 36.05 25.62 12.86
CA VAL A 129 37.26 25.93 13.63
C VAL A 129 38.49 25.78 12.74
N GLU A 130 38.51 24.84 11.79
CA GLU A 130 39.52 24.79 10.73
C GLU A 130 39.43 26.03 9.82
N GLU A 131 38.26 26.34 9.25
CA GLU A 131 38.09 27.51 8.36
C GLU A 131 38.39 28.84 9.07
N GLY A 132 38.04 28.96 10.37
CA GLY A 132 38.34 30.16 11.17
C GLY A 132 39.80 30.25 11.62
N ALA A 133 40.48 29.12 11.83
CA ALA A 133 41.91 29.09 12.12
C ALA A 133 42.74 29.51 10.89
N ASP A 134 42.26 29.21 9.68
CA ASP A 134 42.88 29.65 8.44
C ASP A 134 42.75 31.18 8.24
N ASP A 135 41.58 31.76 8.53
CA ASP A 135 41.34 33.21 8.45
C ASP A 135 42.14 34.00 9.52
N GLU A 136 42.24 33.49 10.74
CA GLU A 136 42.99 34.14 11.83
C GLU A 136 44.51 33.94 11.68
N MET A 137 44.96 32.81 11.12
CA MET A 137 46.35 32.60 10.73
C MET A 137 46.74 33.46 9.52
N MET A 138 45.84 33.70 8.55
CA MET A 138 46.04 34.66 7.46
C MET A 138 46.10 36.11 7.95
N ALA A 139 45.33 36.47 8.98
CA ALA A 139 45.40 37.78 9.62
C ALA A 139 46.68 37.96 10.48
N ALA A 140 47.14 36.91 11.17
CA ALA A 140 48.35 36.92 11.99
C ALA A 140 49.65 36.88 11.18
N MET A 141 49.63 36.31 9.96
CA MET A 141 50.79 36.26 9.05
C MET A 141 50.94 37.51 8.16
N GLY A 142 50.20 38.59 8.41
CA GLY A 142 50.44 39.89 7.77
C GLY A 142 50.04 39.99 6.29
N PHE A 143 49.22 39.06 5.77
CA PHE A 143 48.65 39.15 4.41
C PHE A 143 47.48 40.16 4.29
N GLY A 144 47.24 40.95 5.33
CA GLY A 144 46.25 42.03 5.35
C GLY A 144 46.77 43.37 4.83
N GLY A 145 47.54 43.40 3.74
CA GLY A 145 48.10 44.67 3.25
C GLY A 145 48.39 44.74 1.76
N PHE A 146 47.46 45.29 0.96
CA PHE A 146 47.76 46.25 -0.11
C PHE A 146 46.47 46.87 -0.66
N GLY A 147 46.37 48.21 -0.64
CA GLY A 147 45.12 48.93 -0.89
C GLY A 147 44.66 48.98 -2.35
N SER A 148 43.35 49.20 -2.53
CA SER A 148 42.82 49.89 -3.71
C SER A 148 41.93 51.06 -3.30
N THR A 149 42.53 52.23 -3.44
CA THR A 149 41.98 53.57 -3.62
C THR A 149 40.73 53.59 -4.53
N LYS A 150 39.83 54.54 -4.21
CA LYS A 150 38.95 55.36 -5.07
C LYS A 150 37.47 54.96 -5.27
N LYS A 151 36.67 55.94 -4.83
CA LYS A 151 35.34 56.39 -5.30
C LYS A 151 34.12 55.63 -4.79
#